data_AF-A0A9E5RQL7-F1
#
_entry.id   AF-A0A9E5RQL7-F1
#
_cell.length_a   1.000
_cell.length_b   1.000
_cell.length_c   1.000
_cell.angle_alpha   90.00
_cell.angle_beta   90.00
_cell.angle_gamma   90.00
#
_symmetry.space_group_name_H-M   'P 1'
#
loop_
_entity.id
_entity.type
_entity.pdbx_description
1 polymer ?
#
loop_
_entity_poly.entity_id
_entity_poly.type
_entity_poly.pdbx_seq_one_letter_code
_entity_poly.pdbx_strand_id
1 'polypeptide(L)'
;MITEALARLGANLPIDWDLVDLLNIGSRFALWGLFSLLLVEVLRDSYHALCHQVDWLAKWHNKHHAAYRRDLSLVSAKAYQDSQLYHDMFESGLLLIVVTLVALFSKQLGLWLGVLYAGTFMYAASMRYFLGTIDTDYAHQPGDLDTTPSVWWVNRSYHWRHHFDNVNAYYSGVFPLVDRILGTGLSLQGKAIAITGASGALGEALTVELLKQNAKVLALTTNPNKLAAGNSENNRFKVMSWEMGKEAELKEKFEKIDILIINHGVNVHSDRTTEAINSSYEINTFSALRLIDIFSSTVTGAQSKATKEIWVNTSEAEVSPAFSPLYELSKRALGDIVTLKRLDDTCVIRKLILGPFKSQLNPYGVMSPQQVAKGIVFLAKRDFRNIVVTINPLTYIFFPIKEITTWLYYRLFSKVK
;
A
#
# COMPACT_ATOMS: atom_id res chain seq x y z
N MET A 1 62.53 5.83 29.27
CA MET A 1 61.48 6.12 30.28
C MET A 1 60.07 6.20 29.71
N ILE A 2 59.71 7.08 28.77
CA ILE A 2 58.33 7.15 28.23
C ILE A 2 57.98 5.97 27.29
N THR A 3 58.94 5.51 26.49
CA THR A 3 58.81 4.36 25.59
C THR A 3 58.70 3.02 26.33
N GLU A 4 59.40 2.85 27.45
CA GLU A 4 59.26 1.66 28.31
C GLU A 4 57.95 1.67 29.12
N ALA A 5 57.46 2.84 29.52
CA ALA A 5 56.17 2.97 30.19
C ALA A 5 55.00 2.63 29.25
N LEU A 6 55.07 3.05 27.98
CA LEU A 6 54.09 2.69 26.94
C LEU A 6 54.18 1.21 26.55
N ALA A 7 55.39 0.63 26.49
CA ALA A 7 55.57 -0.80 26.23
C ALA A 7 55.01 -1.68 27.37
N ARG A 8 55.14 -1.25 28.64
CA ARG A 8 54.54 -1.95 29.80
C ARG A 8 53.02 -1.79 29.90
N LEU A 9 52.46 -0.68 29.39
CA LEU A 9 51.00 -0.48 29.27
C LEU A 9 50.37 -1.38 28.20
N GLY A 10 51.09 -1.64 27.10
CA GLY A 10 50.64 -2.59 26.06
C GLY A 10 50.82 -4.07 26.46
N ALA A 11 51.83 -4.41 27.25
CA ALA A 11 52.13 -5.79 27.65
C ALA A 11 51.18 -6.36 28.73
N ASN A 12 50.44 -5.51 29.46
CA ASN A 12 49.51 -5.91 30.52
C ASN A 12 48.04 -5.96 30.07
N LEU A 13 47.77 -5.82 28.78
CA LEU A 13 46.45 -6.05 28.20
C LEU A 13 46.53 -7.29 27.32
N PRO A 14 46.28 -8.50 27.87
CA PRO A 14 46.13 -9.70 27.07
C PRO A 14 44.77 -9.57 26.36
N ILE A 15 44.77 -8.81 25.27
CA ILE A 15 43.62 -8.72 24.39
C ILE A 15 43.85 -9.76 23.31
N ASP A 16 43.59 -11.01 23.69
CA ASP A 16 43.42 -12.12 22.76
C ASP A 16 41.94 -12.14 22.36
N TRP A 17 41.51 -11.18 21.54
CA TRP A 17 40.18 -11.27 20.94
C TRP A 17 40.25 -12.36 19.88
N ASP A 18 39.81 -13.57 20.22
CA ASP A 18 39.53 -14.59 19.22
C ASP A 18 38.61 -13.96 18.16
N LEU A 19 38.94 -14.16 16.88
CA LEU A 19 38.13 -13.71 15.76
C LEU A 19 36.67 -14.18 15.92
N VAL A 20 36.46 -15.37 16.51
CA VAL A 20 35.15 -15.91 16.83
C VAL A 20 34.41 -15.05 17.86
N ASP A 21 35.09 -14.59 18.92
CA ASP A 21 34.50 -13.73 19.94
C ASP A 21 34.17 -12.34 19.39
N LEU A 22 35.03 -11.79 18.53
CA LEU A 22 34.78 -10.51 17.87
C LEU A 22 33.58 -10.61 16.91
N LEU A 23 33.47 -11.71 16.16
CA LEU A 23 32.30 -12.00 15.31
C LEU A 23 31.02 -12.21 16.13
N ASN A 24 31.11 -12.86 17.28
CA ASN A 24 29.97 -13.06 18.19
C ASN A 24 29.50 -11.73 18.81
N ILE A 25 30.41 -10.88 19.26
CA ILE A 25 30.08 -9.55 19.79
C ILE A 25 29.48 -8.68 18.68
N GLY A 26 30.10 -8.65 17.51
CA GLY A 26 29.64 -7.88 16.36
C GLY A 26 28.26 -8.31 15.87
N SER A 27 28.03 -9.62 15.72
CA SER A 27 26.72 -10.16 15.31
C SER A 27 25.63 -9.89 16.35
N ARG A 28 25.92 -10.05 17.65
CA ARG A 28 24.98 -9.69 18.72
C ARG A 28 24.66 -8.20 18.72
N PHE A 29 25.65 -7.34 18.55
CA PHE A 29 25.44 -5.90 18.43
C PHE A 29 24.54 -5.57 17.23
N ALA A 30 24.82 -6.16 16.07
CA ALA A 30 24.02 -5.96 14.86
C ALA A 30 22.58 -6.44 15.01
N LEU A 31 22.36 -7.63 15.58
CA LEU A 31 21.02 -8.17 15.82
C LEU A 31 20.20 -7.29 16.78
N TRP A 32 20.78 -6.92 17.93
CA TRP A 32 20.13 -6.02 18.87
C TRP A 32 19.94 -4.61 18.30
N GLY A 33 20.87 -4.17 17.46
CA GLY A 33 20.78 -2.93 16.70
C GLY A 33 19.56 -2.90 15.79
N LEU A 34 19.46 -3.87 14.87
CA LEU A 34 18.32 -4.00 13.96
C LEU A 34 17.00 -4.15 14.71
N PHE A 35 16.97 -4.96 15.77
CA PHE A 35 15.80 -5.10 16.64
C PHE A 35 15.41 -3.76 17.27
N SER A 36 16.38 -2.97 17.75
CA SER A 36 16.09 -1.69 18.38
C SER A 36 15.54 -0.64 17.42
N LEU A 37 16.02 -0.62 16.17
CA LEU A 37 15.48 0.26 15.13
C LEU A 37 14.03 -0.10 14.81
N LEU A 38 13.75 -1.41 14.67
CA LEU A 38 12.38 -1.91 14.48
C LEU A 38 11.48 -1.57 15.68
N LEU A 39 11.99 -1.73 16.90
CA LEU A 39 11.26 -1.41 18.12
C LEU A 39 10.85 0.06 18.17
N VAL A 40 11.74 0.97 17.78
CA VAL A 40 11.44 2.42 17.71
C VAL A 40 10.27 2.68 16.77
N GLU A 41 10.28 2.12 15.56
CA GLU A 41 9.20 2.29 14.58
C GLU A 41 7.87 1.71 15.09
N VAL A 42 7.89 0.51 15.66
CA VAL A 42 6.69 -0.12 16.21
C VAL A 42 6.09 0.70 17.36
N LEU A 43 6.93 1.19 18.28
CA LEU A 43 6.47 2.00 19.40
C LEU A 43 5.87 3.33 18.93
N ARG A 44 6.51 3.98 17.96
CA ARG A 44 6.05 5.25 17.37
C ARG A 44 4.69 5.09 16.67
N ASP A 45 4.56 4.12 15.78
CA ASP A 45 3.30 3.84 15.09
C ASP A 45 2.20 3.39 16.06
N SER A 46 2.55 2.65 17.11
CA SER A 46 1.60 2.25 18.16
C SER A 46 1.09 3.48 18.93
N TYR A 47 1.97 4.45 19.23
CA TYR A 47 1.59 5.71 19.84
C TYR A 47 0.64 6.50 18.93
N HIS A 48 0.95 6.62 17.63
CA HIS A 48 0.05 7.25 16.65
C HIS A 48 -1.31 6.54 16.62
N ALA A 49 -1.35 5.21 16.57
CA ALA A 49 -2.59 4.45 16.60
C ALA A 49 -3.42 4.72 17.88
N LEU A 50 -2.75 4.80 19.03
CA LEU A 50 -3.39 5.14 20.31
C LEU A 50 -3.92 6.58 20.33
N CYS A 51 -3.28 7.53 19.63
CA CYS A 51 -3.78 8.90 19.51
C CYS A 51 -5.15 8.98 18.83
N HIS A 52 -5.53 7.99 18.02
CA HIS A 52 -6.87 7.93 17.40
C HIS A 52 -7.90 7.17 18.25
N GLN A 53 -7.48 6.56 19.37
CA GLN A 53 -8.34 5.76 20.24
C GLN A 53 -8.53 6.36 21.64
N VAL A 54 -7.60 7.21 22.07
CA VAL A 54 -7.56 7.78 23.43
C VAL A 54 -7.63 9.30 23.37
N ASP A 55 -8.74 9.88 23.82
CA ASP A 55 -9.04 11.32 23.72
C ASP A 55 -7.94 12.24 24.25
N TRP A 56 -7.29 11.83 25.36
CA TRP A 56 -6.21 12.62 25.96
C TRP A 56 -4.98 12.73 25.05
N LEU A 57 -4.62 11.64 24.36
CA LEU A 57 -3.54 11.61 23.37
C LEU A 57 -3.98 12.32 22.08
N ALA A 58 -5.23 12.12 21.66
CA ALA A 58 -5.82 12.74 20.48
C ALA A 58 -5.71 14.26 20.50
N LYS A 59 -5.90 14.89 21.68
CA LYS A 59 -5.75 16.35 21.84
C LYS A 59 -4.42 16.88 21.33
N TRP A 60 -3.33 16.16 21.63
CA TRP A 60 -1.98 16.55 21.25
C TRP A 60 -1.72 16.26 19.77
N HIS A 61 -2.08 15.07 19.31
CA HIS A 61 -1.95 14.70 17.92
C HIS A 61 -2.77 15.60 16.97
N ASN A 62 -3.94 16.06 17.40
CA ASN A 62 -4.76 16.98 16.61
C ASN A 62 -4.10 18.35 16.40
N LYS A 63 -3.11 18.75 17.22
CA LYS A 63 -2.31 19.96 16.93
C LYS A 63 -1.51 19.82 15.65
N HIS A 64 -1.05 18.60 15.36
CA HIS A 64 -0.35 18.27 14.13
C HIS A 64 -1.27 18.35 12.91
N HIS A 65 -2.44 17.69 12.94
CA HIS A 65 -3.44 17.81 11.89
C HIS A 65 -3.90 19.26 11.66
N ALA A 66 -4.07 20.03 12.73
CA ALA A 66 -4.51 21.42 12.65
C ALA A 66 -3.48 22.40 12.06
N ALA A 67 -2.22 22.00 11.91
CA ALA A 67 -1.16 22.87 11.39
C ALA A 67 -1.18 23.00 9.85
N TYR A 68 -1.84 22.06 9.15
CA TYR A 68 -1.74 21.93 7.69
C TYR A 68 -3.10 22.08 7.00
N ARG A 69 -3.09 22.75 5.85
CA ARG A 69 -4.18 22.75 4.88
C ARG A 69 -4.05 21.54 3.96
N ARG A 70 -5.09 21.24 3.16
CA ARG A 70 -5.10 20.08 2.25
C ARG A 70 -3.98 20.08 1.20
N ASP A 71 -3.38 21.23 0.87
CA ASP A 71 -2.22 21.36 -0.01
C ASP A 71 -0.88 21.29 0.75
N LEU A 72 -0.92 20.86 2.02
CA LEU A 72 0.18 20.83 2.99
C LEU A 72 0.75 22.21 3.36
N SER A 73 0.16 23.31 2.87
CA SER A 73 0.57 24.64 3.32
C SER A 73 0.18 24.87 4.78
N LEU A 74 1.00 25.67 5.48
CA LEU A 74 0.78 25.96 6.88
C LEU A 74 -0.47 26.83 7.08
N VAL A 75 -1.25 26.50 8.11
CA VAL A 75 -2.37 27.35 8.55
C VAL A 75 -1.84 28.67 9.12
N SER A 76 -0.82 28.59 9.98
CA SER A 76 -0.04 29.72 10.49
C SER A 76 1.28 29.24 11.09
N ALA A 77 2.28 30.12 11.20
CA ALA A 77 3.55 29.80 11.86
C ALA A 77 3.35 29.35 13.32
N LYS A 78 2.41 29.97 14.03
CA LYS A 78 2.09 29.60 15.42
C LYS A 78 1.49 28.20 15.52
N ALA A 79 0.55 27.85 14.64
CA ALA A 79 -0.03 26.51 14.61
C ALA A 79 1.03 25.43 14.32
N TYR A 80 1.99 25.74 13.44
CA TYR A 80 3.12 24.87 13.16
C TYR A 80 4.06 24.71 14.36
N GLN A 81 4.46 25.80 15.02
CA GLN A 81 5.27 25.67 16.25
C GLN A 81 4.53 24.90 17.35
N ASP A 82 3.22 25.11 17.50
CA ASP A 82 2.40 24.36 18.44
C ASP A 82 2.34 22.87 18.07
N SER A 83 2.30 22.49 16.78
CA SER A 83 2.37 21.09 16.39
C SER A 83 3.71 20.47 16.77
N GLN A 84 4.81 21.18 16.53
CA GLN A 84 6.14 20.68 16.89
C GLN A 84 6.29 20.48 18.40
N LEU A 85 5.86 21.46 19.21
CA LEU A 85 6.01 21.39 20.66
C LEU A 85 5.10 20.33 21.30
N TYR A 86 3.81 20.37 20.95
CA TYR A 86 2.81 19.59 21.66
C TYR A 86 2.59 18.19 21.08
N HIS A 87 2.97 17.94 19.83
CA HIS A 87 2.90 16.62 19.22
C HIS A 87 4.30 16.04 19.01
N ASP A 88 5.07 16.53 18.04
CA ASP A 88 6.28 15.86 17.55
C ASP A 88 7.36 15.73 18.64
N MET A 89 7.62 16.80 19.40
CA MET A 89 8.57 16.78 20.52
C MET A 89 8.06 15.93 21.68
N PHE A 90 6.77 16.02 22.00
CA PHE A 90 6.18 15.25 23.09
C PHE A 90 6.24 13.74 22.81
N GLU A 91 5.81 13.32 21.62
CA GLU A 91 5.89 11.94 21.14
C GLU A 91 7.33 11.43 21.11
N SER A 92 8.23 12.18 20.48
CA SER A 92 9.64 11.79 20.38
C SER A 92 10.30 11.71 21.76
N GLY A 93 9.85 12.52 22.72
CA GLY A 93 10.35 12.50 24.11
C GLY A 93 9.91 11.27 24.86
N LEU A 94 8.61 10.93 24.78
CA LEU A 94 8.09 9.69 25.35
C LEU A 94 8.79 8.48 24.73
N LEU A 95 8.93 8.46 23.41
CA LEU A 95 9.63 7.40 22.67
C LEU A 95 11.08 7.25 23.18
N LEU A 96 11.82 8.36 23.25
CA LEU A 96 13.22 8.37 23.69
C LEU A 96 13.38 7.86 25.13
N ILE A 97 12.48 8.26 26.04
CA ILE A 97 12.46 7.77 27.43
C ILE A 97 12.25 6.25 27.45
N VAL A 98 11.22 5.75 26.75
CA VAL A 98 10.89 4.33 26.71
C VAL A 98 12.06 3.50 26.18
N VAL A 99 12.63 3.88 25.03
CA VAL A 99 13.72 3.09 24.43
C VAL A 99 15.02 3.17 25.21
N THR A 100 15.27 4.29 25.91
CA THR A 100 16.41 4.43 26.82
C THR A 100 16.26 3.53 28.04
N LEU A 101 15.07 3.47 28.65
CA LEU A 101 14.81 2.53 29.75
C LEU A 101 15.01 1.09 29.30
N VAL A 102 14.51 0.71 28.12
CA VAL A 102 14.73 -0.62 27.54
C VAL A 102 16.22 -0.91 27.38
N ALA A 103 17.00 0.02 26.81
CA ALA A 103 18.45 -0.16 26.64
C ALA A 103 19.19 -0.32 27.98
N LEU A 104 18.85 0.50 28.98
CA LEU A 104 19.44 0.47 30.33
C LEU A 104 19.17 -0.86 31.05
N PHE A 105 17.93 -1.34 31.03
CA PHE A 105 17.55 -2.57 31.74
C PHE A 105 18.02 -3.85 31.03
N SER A 106 17.99 -3.87 29.70
CA SER A 106 18.43 -5.05 28.93
C SER A 106 19.96 -5.22 28.89
N LYS A 107 20.73 -4.16 29.16
CA LYS A 107 22.21 -4.14 29.15
C LYS A 107 22.83 -4.63 27.83
N GLN A 108 22.10 -4.53 26.71
CA GLN A 108 22.61 -4.90 25.39
C GLN A 108 23.09 -3.65 24.66
N LEU A 109 24.35 -3.63 24.22
CA LEU A 109 24.94 -2.46 23.56
C LEU A 109 24.23 -2.08 22.25
N GLY A 110 23.74 -3.06 21.48
CA GLY A 110 23.05 -2.79 20.21
C GLY A 110 21.79 -1.94 20.37
N LEU A 111 21.11 -1.99 21.53
CA LEU A 111 19.88 -1.23 21.77
C LEU A 111 20.08 0.28 21.78
N TRP A 112 21.31 0.75 22.01
CA TRP A 112 21.64 2.16 21.95
C TRP A 112 21.55 2.75 20.54
N LEU A 113 21.59 1.92 19.49
CA LEU A 113 21.30 2.39 18.12
C LEU A 113 19.86 2.88 18.00
N GLY A 114 18.89 2.19 18.60
CA GLY A 114 17.50 2.64 18.68
C GLY A 114 17.35 3.93 19.49
N VAL A 115 18.11 4.11 20.57
CA VAL A 115 18.13 5.35 21.35
C VAL A 115 18.65 6.52 20.50
N LEU A 116 19.77 6.34 19.80
CA LEU A 116 20.33 7.35 18.90
C LEU A 116 19.36 7.69 17.78
N TYR A 117 18.72 6.66 17.19
CA TYR A 117 17.71 6.84 16.15
C TYR A 117 16.50 7.63 16.64
N ALA A 118 15.92 7.26 17.80
CA ALA A 118 14.83 8.00 18.42
C ALA A 118 15.22 9.46 18.74
N GLY A 119 16.47 9.67 19.15
CA GLY A 119 17.05 10.99 19.40
C GLY A 119 17.02 11.91 18.16
N THR A 120 17.12 11.35 16.95
CA THR A 120 17.05 12.15 15.71
C THR A 120 15.66 12.78 15.51
N PHE A 121 14.57 12.09 15.87
CA PHE A 121 13.22 12.64 15.79
C PHE A 121 13.04 13.79 16.79
N MET A 122 13.49 13.60 18.04
CA MET A 122 13.47 14.65 19.06
C MET A 122 14.28 15.86 18.62
N TYR A 123 15.48 15.64 18.11
CA TYR A 123 16.36 16.70 17.62
C TYR A 123 15.70 17.47 16.47
N ALA A 124 15.17 16.77 15.46
CA ALA A 124 14.50 17.39 14.32
C ALA A 124 13.27 18.20 14.74
N ALA A 125 12.40 17.63 15.59
CA ALA A 125 11.22 18.32 16.12
C ALA A 125 11.59 19.58 16.92
N SER A 126 12.63 19.49 17.76
CA SER A 126 13.15 20.63 18.53
C SER A 126 13.67 21.73 17.62
N MET A 127 14.46 21.37 16.61
CA MET A 127 14.98 22.34 15.63
C MET A 127 13.84 23.04 14.89
N ARG A 128 12.82 22.31 14.44
CA ARG A 128 11.64 22.87 13.77
C ARG A 128 10.84 23.80 14.67
N TYR A 129 10.70 23.46 15.95
CA TYR A 129 10.07 24.34 16.94
C TYR A 129 10.81 25.67 17.10
N PHE A 130 12.12 25.62 17.37
CA PHE A 130 12.93 26.82 17.65
C PHE A 130 13.14 27.69 16.42
N LEU A 131 13.36 27.09 15.24
CA LEU A 131 13.51 27.84 13.99
C LEU A 131 12.16 28.33 13.45
N GLY A 132 11.07 27.60 13.73
CA GLY A 132 9.74 27.91 13.23
C GLY A 132 9.60 27.74 11.70
N THR A 133 10.52 27.02 11.05
CA THR A 133 10.48 26.81 9.59
C THR A 133 10.15 25.36 9.23
N ILE A 134 9.54 25.19 8.05
CA ILE A 134 9.12 23.89 7.51
C ILE A 134 10.22 23.21 6.68
N ASP A 135 11.34 23.87 6.42
CA ASP A 135 12.34 23.48 5.41
C ASP A 135 12.89 22.05 5.60
N THR A 136 12.88 21.53 6.83
CA THR A 136 13.33 20.17 7.18
C THR A 136 12.19 19.18 7.39
N ASP A 137 10.93 19.62 7.29
CA ASP A 137 9.75 18.76 7.33
C ASP A 137 9.35 18.29 5.93
N TYR A 138 10.16 17.38 5.39
CA TYR A 138 9.98 16.86 4.03
C TYR A 138 8.62 16.18 3.79
N ALA A 139 7.98 15.65 4.84
CA ALA A 139 6.67 15.01 4.73
C ALA A 139 5.53 16.03 4.54
N HIS A 140 5.74 17.28 4.97
CA HIS A 140 4.74 18.35 4.95
C HIS A 140 5.10 19.53 4.05
N GLN A 141 6.12 19.39 3.21
CA GLN A 141 6.42 20.44 2.22
C GLN A 141 5.17 20.76 1.39
N PRO A 142 4.83 22.04 1.20
CA PRO A 142 3.65 22.44 0.43
C PRO A 142 3.83 22.13 -1.06
N GLY A 143 2.71 22.04 -1.77
CA GLY A 143 2.68 21.84 -3.22
C GLY A 143 2.26 20.43 -3.62
N ASP A 144 2.38 20.13 -4.92
CA ASP A 144 1.80 18.93 -5.51
C ASP A 144 2.41 17.63 -4.99
N LEU A 145 1.63 16.55 -5.10
CA LEU A 145 2.04 15.19 -4.75
C LEU A 145 2.48 14.48 -6.03
N ASP A 146 3.78 14.52 -6.30
CA ASP A 146 4.33 14.06 -7.59
C ASP A 146 4.32 12.54 -7.77
N THR A 147 4.37 11.79 -6.66
CA THR A 147 4.50 10.32 -6.65
C THR A 147 3.31 9.64 -6.01
N THR A 148 3.03 8.40 -6.39
CA THR A 148 2.00 7.61 -5.67
C THR A 148 2.49 7.20 -4.27
N PRO A 149 1.58 6.85 -3.35
CA PRO A 149 1.95 6.38 -2.01
C PRO A 149 2.88 5.18 -2.05
N SER A 150 4.10 5.36 -1.53
CA SER A 150 5.17 4.39 -1.64
C SER A 150 4.97 3.19 -0.72
N VAL A 151 5.56 2.07 -1.14
CA VAL A 151 5.38 0.75 -0.52
C VAL A 151 6.34 0.59 0.66
N TRP A 152 7.61 0.95 0.52
CA TRP A 152 8.64 0.64 1.52
C TRP A 152 8.94 1.76 2.51
N TRP A 153 8.70 3.00 2.12
CA TRP A 153 8.90 4.20 2.94
C TRP A 153 7.62 5.02 2.90
N VAL A 154 7.33 5.78 3.93
CA VAL A 154 6.23 6.75 3.91
C VAL A 154 6.72 8.01 3.19
N ASN A 155 6.18 8.27 1.99
CA ASN A 155 6.41 9.51 1.25
C ASN A 155 5.32 10.53 1.53
N ARG A 156 5.46 11.74 0.97
CA ARG A 156 4.48 12.84 1.10
C ARG A 156 3.05 12.40 0.77
N SER A 157 2.86 11.59 -0.28
CA SER A 157 1.53 11.14 -0.68
C SER A 157 0.90 10.15 0.29
N TYR A 158 1.69 9.28 0.90
CA TYR A 158 1.22 8.41 1.98
C TYR A 158 0.88 9.22 3.22
N HIS A 159 1.78 10.12 3.64
CA HIS A 159 1.57 10.98 4.80
C HIS A 159 0.35 11.91 4.62
N TRP A 160 0.10 12.39 3.41
CA TRP A 160 -1.10 13.15 3.08
C TRP A 160 -2.39 12.38 3.36
N ARG A 161 -2.42 11.04 3.12
CA ARG A 161 -3.60 10.22 3.42
C ARG A 161 -3.94 10.21 4.91
N HIS A 162 -2.92 10.20 5.77
CA HIS A 162 -3.10 10.30 7.22
C HIS A 162 -3.80 11.60 7.61
N HIS A 163 -3.42 12.74 7.02
CA HIS A 163 -4.08 14.01 7.32
C HIS A 163 -5.48 14.15 6.71
N PHE A 164 -5.65 13.71 5.46
CA PHE A 164 -6.73 14.22 4.62
C PHE A 164 -7.60 13.19 3.92
N ASP A 165 -7.23 11.90 3.97
CA ASP A 165 -8.05 10.81 3.43
C ASP A 165 -8.96 10.21 4.51
N ASN A 166 -8.37 9.51 5.46
CA ASN A 166 -9.07 9.01 6.65
C ASN A 166 -8.10 9.07 7.82
N VAL A 167 -8.31 10.05 8.70
CA VAL A 167 -7.43 10.29 9.85
C VAL A 167 -7.35 9.11 10.81
N ASN A 168 -8.36 8.24 10.84
CA ASN A 168 -8.35 7.03 11.66
C ASN A 168 -7.68 5.84 10.95
N ALA A 169 -7.02 6.08 9.82
CA ALA A 169 -6.22 5.14 9.06
C ALA A 169 -4.85 5.78 8.74
N TYR A 170 -3.87 4.97 8.37
CA TYR A 170 -2.51 5.40 7.99
C TYR A 170 -1.73 6.04 9.14
N TYR A 171 -0.96 5.28 9.93
CA TYR A 171 -0.22 5.82 11.08
C TYR A 171 1.06 6.58 10.69
N SER A 172 1.53 6.39 9.44
CA SER A 172 2.52 7.27 8.78
C SER A 172 3.84 7.50 9.52
N GLY A 173 4.39 6.45 10.15
CA GLY A 173 5.78 6.37 10.60
C GLY A 173 6.80 6.50 9.47
N VAL A 174 8.06 6.11 9.68
CA VAL A 174 9.05 6.14 8.58
C VAL A 174 8.77 5.02 7.58
N PHE A 175 8.37 3.86 8.11
CA PHE A 175 7.98 2.69 7.33
C PHE A 175 6.49 2.38 7.57
N PRO A 176 5.71 1.99 6.54
CA PRO A 176 4.29 1.65 6.72
C PRO A 176 4.11 0.23 7.33
N LEU A 177 5.04 -0.24 8.15
CA LEU A 177 5.09 -1.64 8.62
C LEU A 177 3.89 -1.97 9.50
N VAL A 178 3.61 -1.14 10.51
CA VAL A 178 2.49 -1.37 11.41
C VAL A 178 1.16 -1.26 10.66
N ASP A 179 1.06 -0.31 9.72
CA ASP A 179 -0.11 -0.18 8.85
C ASP A 179 -0.41 -1.46 8.05
N ARG A 180 0.63 -2.13 7.57
CA ARG A 180 0.49 -3.42 6.86
C ARG A 180 0.10 -4.57 7.77
N ILE A 181 0.54 -4.58 9.02
CA ILE A 181 0.17 -5.65 9.96
C ILE A 181 -1.30 -5.49 10.36
N LEU A 182 -1.69 -4.27 10.74
CA LEU A 182 -3.03 -3.94 11.21
C LEU A 182 -4.07 -3.87 10.08
N GLY A 183 -3.63 -3.63 8.84
CA GLY A 183 -4.52 -3.47 7.70
C GLY A 183 -5.15 -2.06 7.64
N THR A 184 -4.34 -1.05 7.94
CA THR A 184 -4.68 0.37 7.86
C THR A 184 -3.98 1.09 6.71
N GLY A 185 -3.18 0.38 5.90
CA GLY A 185 -2.49 0.91 4.72
C GLY A 185 -3.38 1.23 3.51
N LEU A 186 -4.67 0.89 3.59
CA LEU A 186 -5.72 1.40 2.70
C LEU A 186 -7.05 1.45 3.46
N SER A 187 -7.67 2.62 3.52
CA SER A 187 -9.03 2.79 4.02
C SER A 187 -10.05 2.67 2.88
N LEU A 188 -11.06 1.81 3.08
CA LEU A 188 -12.21 1.65 2.18
C LEU A 188 -13.45 2.40 2.66
N GLN A 189 -13.41 2.94 3.88
CA GLN A 189 -14.54 3.62 4.49
C GLN A 189 -14.89 4.89 3.70
N GLY A 190 -16.14 5.00 3.26
CA GLY A 190 -16.64 6.15 2.50
C GLY A 190 -16.18 6.23 1.05
N LYS A 191 -15.25 5.38 0.61
CA LYS A 191 -14.70 5.36 -0.75
C LYS A 191 -15.77 5.03 -1.78
N ALA A 192 -15.74 5.71 -2.92
CA ALA A 192 -16.52 5.38 -4.09
C ALA A 192 -15.75 4.38 -4.97
N ILE A 193 -16.32 3.21 -5.21
CA ILE A 193 -15.66 2.08 -5.87
C ILE A 193 -16.50 1.62 -7.06
N ALA A 194 -15.96 1.68 -8.27
CA ALA A 194 -16.59 1.09 -9.44
C ALA A 194 -16.06 -0.33 -9.67
N ILE A 195 -16.93 -1.26 -10.03
CA ILE A 195 -16.54 -2.65 -10.32
C ILE A 195 -17.18 -3.15 -11.61
N THR A 196 -16.36 -3.64 -12.55
CA THR A 196 -16.83 -4.28 -13.79
C THR A 196 -17.06 -5.77 -13.61
N GLY A 197 -17.92 -6.36 -14.45
CA GLY A 197 -18.32 -7.76 -14.30
C GLY A 197 -19.02 -7.99 -12.96
N ALA A 198 -19.75 -6.98 -12.47
CA ALA A 198 -20.30 -6.96 -11.13
C ALA A 198 -21.28 -8.12 -10.86
N SER A 199 -22.01 -8.58 -11.88
CA SER A 199 -22.95 -9.71 -11.80
C SER A 199 -22.28 -11.09 -11.91
N GLY A 200 -20.95 -11.14 -11.98
CA GLY A 200 -20.19 -12.38 -11.91
C GLY A 200 -19.95 -12.79 -10.46
N ALA A 201 -19.63 -14.08 -10.23
CA ALA A 201 -19.47 -14.63 -8.90
C ALA A 201 -18.49 -13.85 -8.00
N LEU A 202 -17.34 -13.41 -8.54
CA LEU A 202 -16.38 -12.58 -7.81
C LEU A 202 -16.85 -11.13 -7.67
N GLY A 203 -17.51 -10.57 -8.69
CA GLY A 203 -18.02 -9.21 -8.66
C GLY A 203 -19.06 -9.00 -7.56
N GLU A 204 -19.98 -9.96 -7.40
CA GLU A 204 -20.97 -9.96 -6.33
C GLU A 204 -20.31 -10.14 -4.96
N ALA A 205 -19.37 -11.08 -4.84
CA ALA A 205 -18.65 -11.32 -3.60
C ALA A 205 -17.83 -10.10 -3.14
N LEU A 206 -17.14 -9.42 -4.06
CA LEU A 206 -16.43 -8.18 -3.79
C LEU A 206 -17.39 -7.06 -3.41
N THR A 207 -18.50 -6.90 -4.12
CA THR A 207 -19.53 -5.91 -3.79
C THR A 207 -20.00 -6.07 -2.34
N VAL A 208 -20.32 -7.29 -1.92
CA VAL A 208 -20.73 -7.59 -0.54
C VAL A 208 -19.64 -7.21 0.46
N GLU A 209 -18.39 -7.57 0.20
CA GLU A 209 -17.29 -7.27 1.12
C GLU A 209 -16.99 -5.77 1.20
N LEU A 210 -16.99 -5.05 0.07
CA LEU A 210 -16.78 -3.60 0.04
C LEU A 210 -17.90 -2.84 0.77
N LEU A 211 -19.15 -3.26 0.63
CA LEU A 211 -20.27 -2.66 1.36
C LEU A 211 -20.15 -2.87 2.88
N LYS A 212 -19.58 -3.99 3.35
CA LYS A 212 -19.26 -4.22 4.77
C LYS A 212 -18.17 -3.30 5.29
N GLN A 213 -17.23 -2.91 4.44
CA GLN A 213 -16.18 -1.93 4.76
C GLN A 213 -16.67 -0.48 4.66
N ASN A 214 -17.99 -0.24 4.61
CA ASN A 214 -18.61 1.07 4.48
C ASN A 214 -18.25 1.85 3.20
N ALA A 215 -17.87 1.14 2.13
CA ALA A 215 -17.69 1.76 0.82
C ALA A 215 -19.04 2.06 0.12
N LYS A 216 -18.99 2.89 -0.91
CA LYS A 216 -20.05 3.11 -1.90
C LYS A 216 -19.65 2.39 -3.18
N VAL A 217 -20.51 1.53 -3.72
CA VAL A 217 -20.20 0.69 -4.87
C VAL A 217 -21.07 1.06 -6.07
N LEU A 218 -20.42 1.32 -7.21
CA LEU A 218 -21.02 1.42 -8.54
C LEU A 218 -20.74 0.12 -9.31
N ALA A 219 -21.74 -0.74 -9.41
CA ALA A 219 -21.69 -1.99 -10.15
C ALA A 219 -21.91 -1.76 -11.64
N LEU A 220 -20.91 -2.07 -12.46
CA LEU A 220 -20.94 -2.02 -13.92
C LEU A 220 -21.16 -3.44 -14.46
N THR A 221 -22.27 -3.64 -15.18
CA THR A 221 -22.63 -4.95 -15.73
C THR A 221 -23.45 -4.84 -17.01
N THR A 222 -23.34 -5.85 -17.88
CA THR A 222 -24.23 -6.01 -19.04
C THR A 222 -25.61 -6.52 -18.66
N ASN A 223 -25.80 -7.03 -17.44
CA ASN A 223 -27.09 -7.54 -16.96
C ASN A 223 -27.44 -7.00 -15.56
N PRO A 224 -27.96 -5.77 -15.48
CA PRO A 224 -28.33 -5.13 -14.21
C PRO A 224 -29.30 -5.95 -13.36
N ASN A 225 -30.24 -6.66 -13.99
CA ASN A 225 -31.30 -7.40 -13.32
C ASN A 225 -30.80 -8.64 -12.55
N LYS A 226 -29.57 -9.11 -12.81
CA LYS A 226 -28.97 -10.26 -12.09
C LYS A 226 -28.45 -9.92 -10.70
N LEU A 227 -28.24 -8.63 -10.40
CA LEU A 227 -27.61 -8.22 -9.15
C LEU A 227 -28.60 -8.21 -7.98
N ALA A 228 -28.50 -9.22 -7.11
CA ALA A 228 -29.34 -9.34 -5.91
C ALA A 228 -29.26 -8.13 -4.96
N ALA A 229 -28.09 -7.48 -4.89
CA ALA A 229 -27.88 -6.28 -4.07
C ALA A 229 -28.64 -5.04 -4.58
N GLY A 230 -29.12 -5.04 -5.83
CA GLY A 230 -29.91 -3.95 -6.41
C GLY A 230 -31.32 -3.82 -5.84
N ASN A 231 -31.78 -4.84 -5.09
CA ASN A 231 -33.10 -4.88 -4.47
C ASN A 231 -33.11 -4.34 -3.02
N SER A 232 -31.99 -3.78 -2.55
CA SER A 232 -31.87 -3.17 -1.22
C SER A 232 -31.95 -1.65 -1.37
N GLU A 233 -32.71 -0.97 -0.50
CA GLU A 233 -32.74 0.50 -0.35
C GLU A 233 -31.40 1.10 0.14
N ASN A 234 -30.28 0.45 -0.17
CA ASN A 234 -28.96 0.88 0.24
C ASN A 234 -28.44 1.97 -0.71
N ASN A 235 -28.52 3.22 -0.26
CA ASN A 235 -28.00 4.39 -0.98
C ASN A 235 -26.49 4.32 -1.33
N ARG A 236 -25.75 3.35 -0.79
CA ARG A 236 -24.33 3.09 -1.09
C ARG A 236 -24.13 2.11 -2.24
N PHE A 237 -25.17 1.48 -2.77
CA PHE A 237 -25.06 0.57 -3.92
C PHE A 237 -25.83 1.12 -5.11
N LYS A 238 -25.15 1.24 -6.25
CA LYS A 238 -25.76 1.68 -7.52
C LYS A 238 -25.38 0.71 -8.62
N VAL A 239 -26.31 0.42 -9.51
CA VAL A 239 -26.10 -0.42 -10.68
C VAL A 239 -26.16 0.45 -11.92
N MET A 240 -25.26 0.19 -12.87
CA MET A 240 -25.24 0.84 -14.17
C MET A 240 -25.01 -0.21 -15.24
N SER A 241 -25.85 -0.16 -16.27
CA SER A 241 -25.66 -0.98 -17.46
C SER A 241 -24.41 -0.50 -18.19
N TRP A 242 -23.49 -1.40 -18.47
CA TRP A 242 -22.27 -1.12 -19.21
C TRP A 242 -21.83 -2.35 -20.00
N GLU A 243 -21.29 -2.11 -21.20
CA GLU A 243 -20.75 -3.12 -22.10
C GLU A 243 -19.44 -2.64 -22.73
N MET A 244 -18.68 -3.59 -23.27
CA MET A 244 -17.38 -3.33 -23.86
C MET A 244 -17.52 -2.49 -25.13
N GLY A 245 -16.52 -1.65 -25.40
CA GLY A 245 -16.57 -0.66 -26.48
C GLY A 245 -17.22 0.67 -26.06
N LYS A 246 -17.83 0.74 -24.88
CA LYS A 246 -18.38 1.96 -24.27
C LYS A 246 -17.56 2.46 -23.09
N GLU A 247 -16.27 2.12 -23.02
CA GLU A 247 -15.42 2.55 -21.89
C GLU A 247 -15.39 4.08 -21.75
N ALA A 248 -15.37 4.81 -22.88
CA ALA A 248 -15.30 6.27 -22.91
C ALA A 248 -16.47 6.96 -22.19
N GLU A 249 -17.65 6.33 -22.19
CA GLU A 249 -18.86 6.84 -21.53
C GLU A 249 -18.72 6.88 -20.00
N LEU A 250 -17.76 6.13 -19.42
CA LEU A 250 -17.54 6.06 -17.98
C LEU A 250 -16.68 7.21 -17.43
N LYS A 251 -16.06 8.04 -18.29
CA LYS A 251 -15.09 9.05 -17.87
C LYS A 251 -15.63 9.99 -16.78
N GLU A 252 -16.80 10.60 -17.02
CA GLU A 252 -17.42 11.54 -16.07
C GLU A 252 -17.76 10.85 -14.74
N LYS A 253 -18.13 9.57 -14.77
CA LYS A 253 -18.38 8.81 -13.54
C LYS A 253 -17.09 8.55 -12.79
N PHE A 254 -16.02 8.18 -13.51
CA PHE A 254 -14.71 7.86 -12.95
C PHE A 254 -14.03 9.03 -12.26
N GLU A 255 -14.36 10.29 -12.60
CA GLU A 255 -13.91 11.47 -11.84
C GLU A 255 -14.24 11.35 -10.35
N LYS A 256 -15.44 10.84 -10.03
CA LYS A 256 -15.95 10.69 -8.66
C LYS A 256 -15.63 9.33 -8.01
N ILE A 257 -14.94 8.44 -8.72
CA ILE A 257 -14.55 7.12 -8.22
C ILE A 257 -13.14 7.19 -7.66
N ASP A 258 -12.98 6.67 -6.45
CA ASP A 258 -11.67 6.49 -5.81
C ASP A 258 -11.00 5.20 -6.30
N ILE A 259 -11.74 4.09 -6.39
CA ILE A 259 -11.16 2.79 -6.77
C ILE A 259 -11.91 2.18 -7.94
N LEU A 260 -11.21 1.84 -9.03
CA LEU A 260 -11.76 1.07 -10.14
C LEU A 260 -11.30 -0.39 -10.05
N ILE A 261 -12.24 -1.32 -9.94
CA ILE A 261 -11.99 -2.76 -10.00
C ILE A 261 -12.35 -3.28 -11.39
N ILE A 262 -11.34 -3.67 -12.15
CA ILE A 262 -11.46 -4.27 -13.47
C ILE A 262 -11.52 -5.80 -13.30
N ASN A 263 -12.73 -6.35 -13.37
CA ASN A 263 -12.98 -7.76 -13.04
C ASN A 263 -13.74 -8.53 -14.13
N HIS A 264 -14.34 -7.85 -15.12
CA HIS A 264 -14.97 -8.54 -16.23
C HIS A 264 -13.99 -9.46 -16.98
N GLY A 265 -14.53 -10.51 -17.58
CA GLY A 265 -13.75 -11.45 -18.37
C GLY A 265 -14.59 -12.58 -18.93
N VAL A 266 -14.00 -13.32 -19.87
CA VAL A 266 -14.56 -14.50 -20.52
C VAL A 266 -13.55 -15.63 -20.58
N ASN A 267 -14.05 -16.85 -20.71
CA ASN A 267 -13.28 -18.05 -20.93
C ASN A 267 -13.96 -18.84 -22.05
N VAL A 268 -13.28 -18.95 -23.19
CA VAL A 268 -13.76 -19.68 -24.38
C VAL A 268 -13.30 -21.15 -24.38
N HIS A 269 -12.75 -21.63 -23.26
CA HIS A 269 -12.32 -23.00 -23.03
C HIS A 269 -11.33 -23.50 -24.08
N SER A 270 -11.74 -24.49 -24.88
CA SER A 270 -10.92 -25.13 -25.91
C SER A 270 -11.12 -24.53 -27.31
N ASP A 271 -11.98 -23.52 -27.45
CA ASP A 271 -12.19 -22.84 -28.72
C ASP A 271 -10.90 -22.12 -29.17
N ARG A 272 -10.61 -22.22 -30.47
CA ARG A 272 -9.41 -21.68 -31.13
C ARG A 272 -9.75 -20.94 -32.43
N THR A 273 -11.03 -20.70 -32.69
CA THR A 273 -11.48 -19.90 -33.83
C THR A 273 -10.94 -18.48 -33.73
N THR A 274 -10.82 -17.81 -34.88
CA THR A 274 -10.37 -16.41 -34.94
C THR A 274 -11.28 -15.51 -34.10
N GLU A 275 -12.59 -15.78 -34.13
CA GLU A 275 -13.61 -15.09 -33.36
C GLU A 275 -13.38 -15.25 -31.85
N ALA A 276 -13.08 -16.47 -31.38
CA ALA A 276 -12.78 -16.74 -29.98
C ALA A 276 -11.45 -16.10 -29.52
N ILE A 277 -10.44 -16.05 -30.39
CA ILE A 277 -9.17 -15.36 -30.14
C ILE A 277 -9.44 -13.86 -29.96
N ASN A 278 -10.09 -13.24 -30.95
CA ASN A 278 -10.39 -11.81 -30.94
C ASN A 278 -11.25 -11.44 -29.72
N SER A 279 -12.29 -12.22 -29.42
CA SER A 279 -13.13 -12.02 -28.25
C SER A 279 -12.34 -12.14 -26.94
N SER A 280 -11.49 -13.17 -26.80
CA SER A 280 -10.69 -13.34 -25.57
C SER A 280 -9.78 -12.14 -25.30
N TYR A 281 -9.08 -11.63 -26.32
CA TYR A 281 -8.22 -10.46 -26.17
C TYR A 281 -9.00 -9.17 -25.99
N GLU A 282 -10.05 -8.95 -26.77
CA GLU A 282 -10.86 -7.74 -26.69
C GLU A 282 -11.46 -7.58 -25.30
N ILE A 283 -12.03 -8.66 -24.76
CA ILE A 283 -12.70 -8.66 -23.48
C ILE A 283 -11.70 -8.67 -22.32
N ASN A 284 -10.77 -9.63 -22.29
CA ASN A 284 -9.91 -9.81 -21.12
C ASN A 284 -8.73 -8.83 -21.10
N THR A 285 -8.35 -8.22 -22.22
CA THR A 285 -7.12 -7.44 -22.35
C THR A 285 -7.38 -6.00 -22.80
N PHE A 286 -7.99 -5.78 -23.97
CA PHE A 286 -8.08 -4.43 -24.54
C PHE A 286 -9.15 -3.57 -23.89
N SER A 287 -10.30 -4.13 -23.52
CA SER A 287 -11.29 -3.40 -22.72
C SER A 287 -10.71 -2.96 -21.36
N ALA A 288 -9.98 -3.84 -20.69
CA ALA A 288 -9.27 -3.52 -19.45
C ALA A 288 -8.23 -2.40 -19.64
N LEU A 289 -7.45 -2.43 -20.72
CA LEU A 289 -6.51 -1.36 -21.06
C LEU A 289 -7.22 -0.01 -21.27
N ARG A 290 -8.30 0.03 -22.05
CA ARG A 290 -9.08 1.27 -22.26
C ARG A 290 -9.64 1.81 -20.95
N LEU A 291 -10.12 0.95 -20.06
CA LEU A 291 -10.57 1.36 -18.72
C LEU A 291 -9.43 1.92 -17.86
N ILE A 292 -8.24 1.30 -17.90
CA ILE A 292 -7.04 1.82 -17.20
C ILE A 292 -6.73 3.22 -17.70
N ASP A 293 -6.70 3.43 -19.02
CA ASP A 293 -6.35 4.71 -19.63
C ASP A 293 -7.38 5.80 -19.30
N ILE A 294 -8.66 5.48 -19.42
CA ILE A 294 -9.74 6.43 -19.12
C ILE A 294 -9.76 6.79 -17.64
N PHE A 295 -9.64 5.82 -16.73
CA PHE A 295 -9.59 6.10 -15.29
C PHE A 295 -8.35 6.90 -14.92
N SER A 296 -7.19 6.55 -15.47
CA SER A 296 -5.92 7.28 -15.26
C SER A 296 -6.03 8.73 -15.72
N SER A 297 -6.75 9.01 -16.80
CA SER A 297 -7.01 10.39 -17.26
C SER A 297 -7.84 11.24 -16.29
N THR A 298 -8.52 10.61 -15.32
CA THR A 298 -9.26 11.31 -14.25
C THR A 298 -8.41 11.60 -13.01
N VAL A 299 -7.17 11.09 -12.96
CA VAL A 299 -6.26 11.31 -11.83
C VAL A 299 -5.66 12.71 -11.96
N THR A 300 -6.41 13.69 -11.47
CA THR A 300 -6.06 15.12 -11.56
C THR A 300 -5.81 15.69 -10.15
N GLY A 301 -4.67 16.36 -9.99
CA GLY A 301 -4.24 16.98 -8.74
C GLY A 301 -3.75 16.02 -7.65
N ALA A 302 -3.18 16.61 -6.60
CA ALA A 302 -2.53 15.92 -5.49
C ALA A 302 -3.44 14.88 -4.80
N GLN A 303 -4.69 15.25 -4.50
CA GLN A 303 -5.64 14.35 -3.84
C GLN A 303 -5.86 13.08 -4.66
N SER A 304 -6.13 13.21 -5.96
CA SER A 304 -6.39 12.06 -6.82
C SER A 304 -5.16 11.15 -6.91
N LYS A 305 -3.96 11.72 -6.99
CA LYS A 305 -2.70 10.96 -6.97
C LYS A 305 -2.55 10.16 -5.67
N ALA A 306 -2.92 10.77 -4.54
CA ALA A 306 -2.87 10.12 -3.25
C ALA A 306 -3.95 9.03 -3.11
N THR A 307 -5.19 9.25 -3.58
CA THR A 307 -6.32 8.38 -3.18
C THR A 307 -6.80 7.42 -4.25
N LYS A 308 -6.61 7.71 -5.54
CA LYS A 308 -7.16 6.86 -6.61
C LYS A 308 -6.36 5.57 -6.76
N GLU A 309 -7.06 4.46 -6.98
CA GLU A 309 -6.43 3.16 -7.26
C GLU A 309 -7.18 2.38 -8.36
N ILE A 310 -6.46 1.55 -9.12
CA ILE A 310 -7.02 0.58 -10.05
C ILE A 310 -6.68 -0.82 -9.56
N TRP A 311 -7.64 -1.72 -9.46
CA TRP A 311 -7.42 -3.12 -9.13
C TRP A 311 -7.79 -3.98 -10.33
N VAL A 312 -6.84 -4.71 -10.88
CA VAL A 312 -7.01 -5.47 -12.12
C VAL A 312 -7.01 -6.96 -11.81
N ASN A 313 -8.12 -7.63 -12.11
CA ASN A 313 -8.22 -9.08 -12.03
C ASN A 313 -7.45 -9.74 -13.19
N THR A 314 -6.24 -10.18 -12.91
CA THR A 314 -5.44 -10.97 -13.84
C THR A 314 -5.75 -12.45 -13.63
N SER A 315 -4.78 -13.28 -13.26
CA SER A 315 -4.94 -14.71 -12.99
C SER A 315 -3.61 -15.30 -12.55
N GLU A 316 -3.63 -16.39 -11.77
CA GLU A 316 -2.43 -17.24 -11.60
C GLU A 316 -1.91 -17.81 -12.94
N ALA A 317 -2.75 -17.78 -13.99
CA ALA A 317 -2.39 -18.12 -15.36
C ALA A 317 -1.18 -17.33 -15.90
N GLU A 318 -0.85 -16.19 -15.29
CA GLU A 318 0.37 -15.43 -15.63
C GLU A 318 1.64 -16.28 -15.51
N VAL A 319 1.68 -17.23 -14.57
CA VAL A 319 2.86 -18.07 -14.29
C VAL A 319 2.53 -19.57 -14.17
N SER A 320 1.29 -19.97 -14.40
CA SER A 320 0.86 -21.36 -14.29
C SER A 320 -0.13 -21.72 -15.41
N PRO A 321 -0.29 -23.00 -15.77
CA PRO A 321 -1.35 -23.45 -16.66
C PRO A 321 -2.72 -23.29 -16.00
N ALA A 322 -3.70 -22.79 -16.76
CA ALA A 322 -5.11 -22.77 -16.38
C ALA A 322 -5.95 -23.79 -17.19
N PHE A 323 -5.29 -24.55 -18.08
CA PHE A 323 -5.92 -25.50 -19.00
C PHE A 323 -6.97 -24.86 -19.91
N SER A 324 -6.78 -23.58 -20.23
CA SER A 324 -7.57 -22.84 -21.20
C SER A 324 -6.66 -21.89 -21.98
N PRO A 325 -6.18 -22.30 -23.17
CA PRO A 325 -5.11 -21.59 -23.86
C PRO A 325 -5.41 -20.11 -24.14
N LEU A 326 -6.60 -19.77 -24.64
CA LEU A 326 -6.95 -18.37 -24.97
C LEU A 326 -7.18 -17.52 -23.72
N TYR A 327 -7.73 -18.10 -22.65
CA TYR A 327 -7.82 -17.42 -21.36
C TYR A 327 -6.42 -17.12 -20.80
N GLU A 328 -5.51 -18.08 -20.85
CA GLU A 328 -4.14 -17.90 -20.40
C GLU A 328 -3.40 -16.83 -21.21
N LEU A 329 -3.49 -16.88 -22.54
CA LEU A 329 -2.85 -15.89 -23.42
C LEU A 329 -3.35 -14.47 -23.14
N SER A 330 -4.66 -14.29 -23.08
CA SER A 330 -5.27 -12.97 -22.83
C SER A 330 -4.98 -12.44 -21.41
N LYS A 331 -4.98 -13.31 -20.38
CA LYS A 331 -4.63 -12.91 -19.01
C LYS A 331 -3.14 -12.64 -18.81
N ARG A 332 -2.24 -13.38 -19.48
CA ARG A 332 -0.80 -13.07 -19.52
C ARG A 332 -0.55 -11.72 -20.15
N ALA A 333 -1.15 -11.47 -21.33
CA ALA A 333 -1.05 -10.18 -22.02
C ALA A 333 -1.56 -9.02 -21.15
N LEU A 334 -2.72 -9.19 -20.48
CA LEU A 334 -3.24 -8.19 -19.54
C LEU A 334 -2.26 -7.95 -18.39
N GLY A 335 -1.72 -9.02 -17.80
CA GLY A 335 -0.73 -8.93 -16.72
C GLY A 335 0.49 -8.10 -17.13
N ASP A 336 1.04 -8.36 -18.31
CA ASP A 336 2.19 -7.62 -18.83
C ASP A 336 1.86 -6.14 -19.11
N ILE A 337 0.70 -5.86 -19.71
CA ILE A 337 0.22 -4.48 -19.91
C ILE A 337 0.07 -3.74 -18.58
N VAL A 338 -0.45 -4.38 -17.53
CA VAL A 338 -0.56 -3.76 -16.20
C VAL A 338 0.81 -3.47 -15.60
N THR A 339 1.80 -4.36 -15.77
CA THR A 339 3.17 -4.10 -15.32
C THR A 339 3.78 -2.91 -16.05
N LEU A 340 3.53 -2.76 -17.35
CA LEU A 340 3.97 -1.61 -18.13
C LEU A 340 3.31 -0.31 -17.63
N LYS A 341 1.98 -0.29 -17.48
CA LYS A 341 1.22 0.88 -17.01
C LYS A 341 1.58 1.35 -15.60
N ARG A 342 2.10 0.46 -14.75
CA ARG A 342 2.62 0.84 -13.42
C ARG A 342 3.85 1.74 -13.48
N LEU A 343 4.62 1.73 -14.58
CA LEU A 343 5.79 2.60 -14.73
C LEU A 343 5.40 4.07 -14.88
N ASP A 344 4.18 4.36 -15.33
CA ASP A 344 3.67 5.72 -15.51
C ASP A 344 3.39 6.42 -14.17
N ASP A 345 3.41 5.66 -13.06
CA ASP A 345 3.15 6.13 -11.68
C ASP A 345 1.93 7.07 -11.56
N THR A 346 0.90 6.89 -12.38
CA THR A 346 -0.24 7.83 -12.42
C THR A 346 -1.09 7.70 -11.16
N CYS A 347 -1.44 6.47 -10.81
CA CYS A 347 -2.10 6.11 -9.55
C CYS A 347 -1.65 4.71 -9.14
N VAL A 348 -2.04 4.27 -7.94
CA VAL A 348 -1.77 2.90 -7.52
C VAL A 348 -2.50 1.92 -8.44
N ILE A 349 -1.78 0.97 -9.03
CA ILE A 349 -2.39 -0.17 -9.73
C ILE A 349 -2.08 -1.46 -8.98
N ARG A 350 -3.11 -2.17 -8.52
CA ARG A 350 -3.02 -3.49 -7.88
C ARG A 350 -3.34 -4.59 -8.88
N LYS A 351 -2.55 -5.66 -8.89
CA LYS A 351 -2.86 -6.90 -9.62
C LYS A 351 -3.53 -7.87 -8.66
N LEU A 352 -4.64 -8.47 -9.08
CA LEU A 352 -5.31 -9.55 -8.37
C LEU A 352 -4.97 -10.85 -9.11
N ILE A 353 -4.05 -11.62 -8.54
CA ILE A 353 -3.55 -12.88 -9.07
C ILE A 353 -4.32 -14.00 -8.38
N LEU A 354 -5.40 -14.42 -9.02
CA LEU A 354 -6.40 -15.29 -8.40
C LEU A 354 -6.26 -16.73 -8.88
N GLY A 355 -6.39 -17.66 -7.94
CA GLY A 355 -6.49 -19.08 -8.19
C GLY A 355 -7.88 -19.53 -8.62
N PRO A 356 -8.12 -20.84 -8.77
CA PRO A 356 -9.33 -21.39 -9.34
C PRO A 356 -10.51 -21.28 -8.36
N PHE A 357 -11.26 -20.19 -8.46
CA PHE A 357 -12.52 -20.01 -7.72
C PHE A 357 -13.75 -20.40 -8.55
N LYS A 358 -14.77 -20.90 -7.85
CA LYS A 358 -15.99 -21.40 -8.47
C LYS A 358 -16.78 -20.26 -9.13
N SER A 359 -16.99 -20.35 -10.44
CA SER A 359 -17.74 -19.34 -11.21
C SER A 359 -18.32 -19.93 -12.49
N GLN A 360 -19.08 -19.16 -13.26
CA GLN A 360 -19.51 -19.59 -14.60
C GLN A 360 -18.32 -19.78 -15.55
N LEU A 361 -17.25 -19.00 -15.39
CA LEU A 361 -16.02 -19.11 -16.18
C LEU A 361 -15.14 -20.30 -15.77
N ASN A 362 -15.33 -20.80 -14.55
CA ASN A 362 -14.63 -21.96 -14.00
C ASN A 362 -15.57 -22.76 -13.06
N PRO A 363 -16.43 -23.63 -13.62
CA PRO A 363 -17.38 -24.41 -12.83
C PRO A 363 -16.71 -25.37 -11.83
N TYR A 364 -15.48 -25.78 -12.13
CA TYR A 364 -14.67 -26.71 -11.32
C TYR A 364 -13.75 -26.01 -10.33
N GLY A 365 -13.86 -24.68 -10.18
CA GLY A 365 -13.09 -23.93 -9.21
C GLY A 365 -13.34 -24.45 -7.79
N VAL A 366 -12.25 -24.60 -7.04
CA VAL A 366 -12.25 -25.18 -5.68
C VAL A 366 -12.32 -24.12 -4.59
N MET A 367 -12.00 -22.88 -4.91
CA MET A 367 -12.08 -21.75 -3.97
C MET A 367 -13.46 -21.09 -3.99
N SER A 368 -13.94 -20.62 -2.83
CA SER A 368 -15.17 -19.82 -2.75
C SER A 368 -14.92 -18.38 -3.23
N PRO A 369 -15.78 -17.80 -4.09
CA PRO A 369 -15.72 -16.38 -4.45
C PRO A 369 -15.74 -15.45 -3.24
N GLN A 370 -16.50 -15.78 -2.20
CA GLN A 370 -16.60 -15.00 -0.97
C GLN A 370 -15.29 -15.03 -0.17
N GLN A 371 -14.61 -16.18 -0.10
CA GLN A 371 -13.30 -16.27 0.54
C GLN A 371 -12.24 -15.52 -0.26
N VAL A 372 -12.30 -15.61 -1.60
CA VAL A 372 -11.39 -14.87 -2.49
C VAL A 372 -11.57 -13.36 -2.32
N ALA A 373 -12.80 -12.86 -2.34
CA ALA A 373 -13.10 -11.44 -2.13
C ALA A 373 -12.60 -10.94 -0.77
N LYS A 374 -12.81 -11.71 0.31
CA LYS A 374 -12.26 -11.41 1.64
C LYS A 374 -10.73 -11.35 1.62
N GLY A 375 -10.07 -12.31 0.98
CA GLY A 375 -8.61 -12.35 0.83
C GLY A 375 -8.09 -11.11 0.08
N ILE A 376 -8.76 -10.71 -1.00
CA ILE A 376 -8.42 -9.51 -1.77
C ILE A 376 -8.49 -8.27 -0.88
N VAL A 377 -9.62 -8.06 -0.19
CA VAL A 377 -9.80 -6.89 0.68
C VAL A 377 -8.82 -6.91 1.85
N PHE A 378 -8.58 -8.07 2.45
CA PHE A 378 -7.62 -8.25 3.54
C PHE A 378 -6.20 -7.85 3.14
N LEU A 379 -5.75 -8.24 1.94
CA LEU A 379 -4.42 -7.92 1.43
C LEU A 379 -4.34 -6.47 0.90
N ALA A 380 -5.40 -5.95 0.28
CA ALA A 380 -5.47 -4.56 -0.17
C ALA A 380 -5.35 -3.57 1.00
N LYS A 381 -6.04 -3.83 2.10
CA LYS A 381 -5.95 -3.06 3.36
C LYS A 381 -4.54 -3.07 3.97
N ARG A 382 -3.74 -4.09 3.64
CA ARG A 382 -2.32 -4.25 4.04
C ARG A 382 -1.35 -3.77 2.97
N ASP A 383 -1.87 -2.99 2.04
CA ASP A 383 -1.13 -2.34 0.97
C ASP A 383 -0.37 -3.25 0.00
N PHE A 384 -0.74 -4.53 -0.11
CA PHE A 384 -0.16 -5.41 -1.12
C PHE A 384 -0.56 -4.93 -2.53
N ARG A 385 0.43 -4.64 -3.37
CA ARG A 385 0.21 -4.24 -4.77
C ARG A 385 0.03 -5.45 -5.69
N ASN A 386 0.63 -6.58 -5.34
CA ASN A 386 0.40 -7.87 -5.98
C ASN A 386 -0.38 -8.75 -5.00
N ILE A 387 -1.69 -8.85 -5.21
CA ILE A 387 -2.61 -9.56 -4.34
C ILE A 387 -2.75 -10.97 -4.90
N VAL A 388 -2.00 -11.91 -4.32
CA VAL A 388 -2.07 -13.34 -4.68
C VAL A 388 -3.06 -14.02 -3.76
N VAL A 389 -4.14 -14.58 -4.32
CA VAL A 389 -5.14 -15.36 -3.58
C VAL A 389 -5.37 -16.66 -4.33
N THR A 390 -4.58 -17.66 -3.99
CA THR A 390 -4.62 -18.99 -4.61
C THR A 390 -4.25 -20.08 -3.61
N ILE A 391 -4.69 -21.31 -3.92
CA ILE A 391 -4.28 -22.55 -3.27
C ILE A 391 -2.96 -23.10 -3.84
N ASN A 392 -2.50 -22.60 -4.99
CA ASN A 392 -1.28 -23.08 -5.63
C ASN A 392 -0.04 -22.43 -4.99
N PRO A 393 0.78 -23.18 -4.22
CA PRO A 393 1.94 -22.60 -3.55
C PRO A 393 3.00 -22.07 -4.53
N LEU A 394 3.07 -22.64 -5.74
CA LEU A 394 4.06 -22.24 -6.74
C LEU A 394 3.84 -20.82 -7.25
N THR A 395 2.60 -20.34 -7.26
CA THR A 395 2.29 -18.96 -7.67
C THR A 395 2.99 -17.94 -6.76
N TYR A 396 3.11 -18.21 -5.46
CA TYR A 396 3.81 -17.32 -4.52
C TYR A 396 5.33 -17.25 -4.76
N ILE A 397 5.90 -18.22 -5.49
CA ILE A 397 7.32 -18.26 -5.85
C ILE A 397 7.54 -17.65 -7.24
N PHE A 398 6.82 -18.16 -8.24
CA PHE A 398 7.06 -17.79 -9.63
C PHE A 398 6.50 -16.42 -10.01
N PHE A 399 5.39 -15.99 -9.42
CA PHE A 399 4.80 -14.69 -9.74
C PHE A 399 5.73 -13.52 -9.37
N PRO A 400 6.32 -13.45 -8.16
CA PRO A 400 7.29 -12.39 -7.85
C PRO A 400 8.49 -12.35 -8.80
N ILE A 401 9.03 -13.52 -9.16
CA ILE A 401 10.17 -13.60 -10.10
C ILE A 401 9.77 -13.02 -11.46
N LYS A 402 8.63 -13.47 -12.01
CA LYS A 402 8.09 -12.96 -13.27
C LYS A 402 7.84 -11.45 -13.21
N GLU A 403 7.17 -10.96 -12.16
CA GLU A 403 6.84 -9.55 -12.04
C GLU A 403 8.09 -8.67 -11.98
N ILE A 404 9.11 -9.08 -11.21
CA ILE A 404 10.36 -8.32 -11.08
C ILE A 404 11.14 -8.30 -12.41
N THR A 405 11.26 -9.44 -13.09
CA THR A 405 12.01 -9.50 -14.36
C THR A 405 11.30 -8.73 -15.48
N THR A 406 9.99 -8.85 -15.61
CA THR A 406 9.18 -8.08 -16.56
C THR A 406 9.24 -6.59 -16.26
N TRP A 407 9.07 -6.19 -15.00
CA TRP A 407 9.16 -4.79 -14.60
C TRP A 407 10.53 -4.19 -14.88
N LEU A 408 11.61 -4.92 -14.55
CA LEU A 408 12.98 -4.48 -14.80
C LEU A 408 13.23 -4.30 -16.30
N TYR A 409 12.80 -5.26 -17.11
CA TYR A 409 12.88 -5.17 -18.57
C TYR A 409 12.16 -3.92 -19.09
N TYR A 410 10.90 -3.70 -18.72
CA TYR A 410 10.18 -2.50 -19.16
C TYR A 410 10.81 -1.21 -18.67
N ARG A 411 11.30 -1.16 -17.42
CA ARG A 411 11.97 0.03 -16.89
C ARG A 411 13.24 0.38 -17.67
N LEU A 412 13.98 -0.62 -18.16
CA LEU A 412 15.21 -0.41 -18.93
C LEU A 412 14.93 -0.06 -20.41
N PHE A 413 13.86 -0.62 -20.98
CA PHE A 413 13.64 -0.58 -22.44
C PHE A 413 12.39 0.20 -22.89
N SER A 414 11.64 0.81 -21.97
CA SER A 414 10.51 1.68 -22.30
C SER A 414 10.65 3.05 -21.65
N LYS A 415 10.08 4.07 -22.30
CA LYS A 415 9.97 5.43 -21.78
C LYS A 415 8.59 5.96 -22.12
N VAL A 416 7.97 6.68 -21.19
CA VAL A 416 6.83 7.53 -21.49
C VAL A 416 7.32 8.64 -22.41
N LYS A 417 6.61 8.86 -23.52
CA LYS A 417 6.89 9.95 -24.45
C LYS A 417 6.15 11.21 -24.04
#